data_AF-A0A1T4QSK8-F1
#
_entry.id   AF-A0A1T4QSK8-F1
#
_cell.length_a   1.000
_cell.length_b   1.000
_cell.length_c   1.000
_cell.angle_alpha   90.00
_cell.angle_beta   90.00
_cell.angle_gamma   90.00
#
_symmetry.space_group_name_H-M   'P 1'
#
loop_
_entity.id
_entity.type
_entity.pdbx_description
1 polymer ?
#
loop_
_entity_poly.entity_id
_entity_poly.type
_entity_poly.pdbx_seq_one_letter_code
_entity_poly.pdbx_strand_id
1 'polypeptide(L)'
;MKITNKLNLPYGLVKAVSPEPHNKPGEISATTLIQGTKQVILTQRHWNELEDDVSERIWAVFGTAVHALLETEGENDFTEIEVKQPVADITVTGRIDNYNMSTGTICDYKNTSVYKIKASWQKGVDGKAYGFPEWRMQGLIYAWLLQKNGLPAKKCRFIALLKDHSKTESDRDHTYPQSPVYVYEFDVTKEALEEIESFIRKKVFQYELFSSSVDNMIPECTAEERWQKKDVYAVKKDGRKSAVKLFDTQKEAEEKIAELGKGHYLEVRKGESMKCKNYCLCSKFCNYCMENLISDDISDDVGKAA
;
A
#
# COMPACT_ATOMS: atom_id res chain seq x y z
N MET A 1 3.16 -19.79 6.00
CA MET A 1 2.10 -19.02 6.67
C MET A 1 1.04 -19.97 7.15
N LYS A 2 0.49 -19.76 8.34
CA LYS A 2 -0.61 -20.54 8.91
C LYS A 2 -1.93 -19.83 8.62
N ILE A 3 -2.83 -20.49 7.90
CA ILE A 3 -4.15 -19.96 7.58
C ILE A 3 -5.18 -20.55 8.54
N THR A 4 -5.87 -19.71 9.31
CA THR A 4 -6.98 -20.11 10.17
C THR A 4 -8.31 -20.03 9.42
N ASN A 5 -9.29 -20.83 9.84
CA ASN A 5 -10.64 -20.83 9.27
C ASN A 5 -11.68 -20.73 10.39
N LYS A 6 -11.72 -19.57 11.06
CA LYS A 6 -12.59 -19.35 12.24
C LYS A 6 -14.08 -19.49 11.93
N LEU A 7 -14.47 -19.21 10.68
CA LEU A 7 -15.85 -19.28 10.21
C LEU A 7 -16.24 -20.65 9.64
N ASN A 8 -15.35 -21.65 9.70
CA ASN A 8 -15.58 -22.99 9.16
C ASN A 8 -16.05 -22.99 7.68
N LEU A 9 -15.40 -22.16 6.86
CA LEU A 9 -15.71 -21.99 5.44
C LEU A 9 -15.33 -23.23 4.62
N PRO A 10 -16.00 -23.48 3.47
CA PRO A 10 -15.70 -24.59 2.59
C PRO A 10 -14.25 -24.65 2.13
N TYR A 11 -13.70 -25.86 2.00
CA TYR A 11 -12.31 -26.12 1.59
C TYR A 11 -11.90 -25.39 0.30
N GLY A 12 -12.81 -25.29 -0.68
CA GLY A 12 -12.53 -24.57 -1.92
C GLY A 12 -12.16 -23.09 -1.70
N LEU A 13 -12.83 -22.41 -0.78
CA LEU A 13 -12.52 -21.02 -0.42
C LEU A 13 -11.20 -20.94 0.36
N VAL A 14 -11.00 -21.84 1.32
CA VAL A 14 -9.73 -21.92 2.08
C VAL A 14 -8.56 -22.08 1.12
N LYS A 15 -8.66 -23.02 0.18
CA LYS A 15 -7.64 -23.27 -0.83
C LYS A 15 -7.41 -22.07 -1.74
N ALA A 16 -8.47 -21.39 -2.17
CA ALA A 16 -8.38 -20.24 -3.09
C ALA A 16 -7.62 -19.03 -2.50
N VAL A 17 -7.63 -18.87 -1.16
CA VAL A 17 -6.97 -17.74 -0.49
C VAL A 17 -5.71 -18.13 0.30
N SER A 18 -5.37 -19.42 0.32
CA SER A 18 -4.16 -19.91 0.97
C SER A 18 -2.93 -19.51 0.14
N PRO A 19 -2.04 -18.64 0.66
CA PRO A 19 -0.93 -18.12 -0.12
C PRO A 19 0.25 -19.08 -0.10
N GLU A 20 0.96 -19.14 -1.22
CA GLU A 20 2.35 -19.57 -1.27
C GLU A 20 3.27 -18.35 -1.07
N PRO A 21 4.55 -18.55 -0.69
CA PRO A 21 5.54 -17.48 -0.73
C PRO A 21 5.50 -16.78 -2.09
N HIS A 22 5.28 -15.46 -2.08
CA HIS A 22 5.05 -14.71 -3.31
C HIS A 22 6.28 -14.67 -4.24
N ASN A 23 7.49 -14.62 -3.65
CA ASN A 23 8.74 -14.56 -4.39
C ASN A 23 9.53 -15.86 -4.24
N LYS A 24 10.22 -16.26 -5.31
CA LYS A 24 11.21 -17.33 -5.26
C LYS A 24 12.48 -16.83 -4.56
N PRO A 25 13.31 -17.72 -3.99
CA PRO A 25 14.63 -17.35 -3.47
C PRO A 25 15.46 -16.63 -4.54
N GLY A 26 16.05 -15.48 -4.17
CA GLY A 26 16.83 -14.64 -5.09
C GLY A 26 15.99 -13.75 -6.02
N GLU A 27 14.65 -13.79 -5.92
CA GLU A 27 13.75 -12.93 -6.70
C GLU A 27 13.01 -11.93 -5.79
N ILE A 28 12.76 -10.72 -6.30
CA ILE A 28 11.87 -9.73 -5.67
C ILE A 28 10.94 -9.15 -6.75
N SER A 29 9.63 -9.37 -6.60
CA SER A 29 8.64 -8.83 -7.51
C SER A 29 8.48 -7.31 -7.39
N ALA A 30 7.99 -6.66 -8.45
CA ALA A 30 7.71 -5.24 -8.48
C ALA A 30 6.79 -4.80 -7.33
N THR A 31 5.76 -5.60 -7.02
CA THR A 31 4.81 -5.33 -5.93
C THR A 31 5.45 -5.50 -4.56
N THR A 32 6.42 -6.41 -4.41
CA THR A 32 7.21 -6.57 -3.18
C THR A 32 8.19 -5.43 -3.00
N LEU A 33 8.83 -4.98 -4.08
CA LEU A 33 9.87 -3.95 -4.05
C LEU A 33 9.36 -2.59 -3.56
N ILE A 34 8.07 -2.30 -3.74
CA ILE A 34 7.41 -1.08 -3.27
C ILE A 34 7.13 -1.13 -1.75
N GLN A 35 7.15 -2.32 -1.14
CA GLN A 35 6.93 -2.47 0.31
C GLN A 35 8.17 -2.07 1.10
N GLY A 36 7.98 -1.79 2.39
CA GLY A 36 9.09 -1.51 3.31
C GLY A 36 10.08 -2.66 3.41
N THR A 37 11.38 -2.35 3.39
CA THR A 37 12.44 -3.38 3.37
C THR A 37 12.33 -4.31 4.59
N LYS A 38 12.01 -3.74 5.75
CA LYS A 38 11.73 -4.51 6.97
C LYS A 38 10.51 -5.41 6.85
N GLN A 39 9.41 -4.91 6.29
CA GLN A 39 8.22 -5.72 6.03
C GLN A 39 8.57 -6.93 5.15
N VAL A 40 9.32 -6.72 4.06
CA VAL A 40 9.70 -7.78 3.13
C VAL A 40 10.54 -8.85 3.84
N ILE A 41 11.62 -8.44 4.52
CA ILE A 41 12.53 -9.37 5.20
C ILE A 41 11.82 -10.14 6.31
N LEU A 42 11.06 -9.45 7.18
CA LEU A 42 10.32 -10.10 8.27
C LEU A 42 9.27 -11.08 7.74
N THR A 43 8.57 -10.73 6.65
CA THR A 43 7.57 -11.60 6.04
C THR A 43 8.19 -12.90 5.54
N GLN A 44 9.37 -12.83 4.91
CA GLN A 44 10.10 -14.00 4.42
C GLN A 44 10.65 -14.83 5.58
N ARG A 45 11.31 -14.18 6.55
CA ARG A 45 11.97 -14.84 7.69
C ARG A 45 10.99 -15.59 8.57
N HIS A 46 9.86 -14.97 8.87
CA HIS A 46 8.83 -15.53 9.74
C HIS A 46 7.69 -16.17 8.96
N TRP A 47 7.84 -16.46 7.66
CA TRP A 47 6.75 -16.93 6.82
C TRP A 47 5.94 -18.08 7.45
N ASN A 48 6.62 -19.03 8.08
CA ASN A 48 6.00 -20.20 8.71
C ASN A 48 5.33 -19.90 10.07
N GLU A 49 5.65 -18.76 10.68
CA GLU A 49 5.12 -18.28 11.96
C GLU A 49 3.98 -17.26 11.77
N LEU A 50 3.91 -16.60 10.61
CA LEU A 50 2.79 -15.71 10.27
C LEU A 50 1.45 -16.46 10.35
N GLU A 51 0.45 -15.79 10.89
CA GLU A 51 -0.93 -16.28 11.00
C GLU A 51 -1.88 -15.28 10.33
N ASP A 52 -2.87 -15.79 9.59
CA ASP A 52 -3.92 -14.99 8.96
C ASP A 52 -5.20 -15.82 8.81
N ASP A 53 -6.37 -15.19 8.77
CA ASP A 53 -7.65 -15.90 8.61
C ASP A 53 -8.17 -15.85 7.17
N VAL A 54 -8.88 -16.90 6.76
CA VAL A 54 -9.57 -16.96 5.46
C VAL A 54 -10.50 -15.76 5.26
N SER A 55 -11.19 -15.28 6.30
CA SER A 55 -12.11 -14.13 6.21
C SER A 55 -11.41 -12.85 5.75
N GLU A 56 -10.19 -12.61 6.24
CA GLU A 56 -9.42 -11.41 5.93
C GLU A 56 -8.90 -11.41 4.48
N ARG A 57 -8.83 -12.59 3.86
CA ARG A 57 -8.29 -12.80 2.52
C ARG A 57 -9.32 -12.94 1.43
N ILE A 58 -10.62 -12.91 1.76
CA ILE A 58 -11.69 -13.16 0.79
C ILE A 58 -11.63 -12.24 -0.44
N TRP A 59 -11.10 -11.03 -0.27
CA TRP A 59 -10.93 -10.06 -1.34
C TRP A 59 -9.91 -10.50 -2.40
N ALA A 60 -8.94 -11.37 -2.06
CA ALA A 60 -8.00 -11.93 -3.01
C ALA A 60 -8.69 -12.80 -4.07
N VAL A 61 -9.78 -13.50 -3.70
CA VAL A 61 -10.58 -14.31 -4.63
C VAL A 61 -11.11 -13.44 -5.78
N PHE A 62 -11.66 -12.27 -5.46
CA PHE A 62 -12.17 -11.35 -6.47
C PHE A 62 -11.06 -10.82 -7.37
N GLY A 63 -9.88 -10.53 -6.82
CA GLY A 63 -8.72 -10.13 -7.62
C GLY A 63 -8.37 -11.22 -8.63
N THR A 64 -8.10 -12.44 -8.16
CA THR A 64 -7.76 -13.59 -9.01
C THR A 64 -8.82 -13.87 -10.06
N ALA A 65 -10.11 -13.86 -9.69
CA ALA A 65 -11.20 -14.11 -10.62
C ALA A 65 -11.29 -13.03 -11.72
N VAL A 66 -11.07 -11.76 -11.36
CA VAL A 66 -11.08 -10.65 -12.33
C VAL A 66 -9.91 -10.77 -13.32
N HIS A 67 -8.69 -11.04 -12.85
CA HIS A 67 -7.54 -11.22 -13.75
C HIS A 67 -7.78 -12.39 -14.72
N ALA A 68 -8.21 -13.55 -14.21
CA ALA A 68 -8.49 -14.73 -15.03
C ALA A 68 -9.55 -14.49 -16.13
N LEU A 69 -10.50 -13.58 -15.91
CA LEU A 69 -11.51 -13.21 -16.91
C LEU A 69 -11.00 -12.22 -17.96
N LEU A 70 -10.00 -11.41 -17.61
CA LEU A 70 -9.48 -10.31 -18.45
C LEU A 70 -8.19 -10.70 -19.20
N GLU A 71 -7.73 -11.94 -19.02
CA GLU A 71 -6.58 -12.54 -19.72
C GLU A 71 -6.79 -12.76 -21.24
N THR A 72 -7.96 -12.40 -21.80
CA THR A 72 -8.34 -12.65 -23.20
C THR A 72 -8.60 -11.38 -24.01
N GLU A 73 -7.69 -10.40 -23.99
CA GLU A 73 -7.81 -9.21 -24.85
C GLU A 73 -6.79 -9.27 -26.00
N GLY A 74 -7.26 -9.03 -27.25
CA GLY A 74 -6.49 -8.51 -28.40
C GLY A 74 -5.52 -9.44 -29.17
N GLU A 75 -5.35 -9.18 -30.47
CA GLU A 75 -4.35 -9.86 -31.32
C GLU A 75 -2.89 -9.41 -31.06
N ASN A 76 -2.68 -8.25 -30.41
CA ASN A 76 -1.35 -7.65 -30.16
C ASN A 76 -1.07 -7.42 -28.66
N ASP A 77 -1.91 -8.01 -27.83
CA ASP A 77 -1.90 -7.88 -26.39
C ASP A 77 -1.36 -9.19 -25.83
N PHE A 78 -0.35 -9.05 -24.99
CA PHE A 78 0.22 -10.17 -24.27
C PHE A 78 -0.31 -10.11 -22.84
N THR A 79 -0.91 -11.21 -22.40
CA THR A 79 -1.50 -11.33 -21.06
C THR A 79 -0.60 -12.15 -20.13
N GLU A 80 -0.58 -11.76 -18.85
CA GLU A 80 0.28 -12.34 -17.80
C GLU A 80 1.77 -12.51 -18.17
N ILE A 81 2.41 -11.48 -18.74
CA ILE A 81 3.85 -11.56 -19.06
C ILE A 81 4.67 -11.48 -17.78
N GLU A 82 5.51 -12.48 -17.55
CA GLU A 82 6.60 -12.41 -16.58
C GLU A 82 7.85 -11.80 -17.24
N VAL A 83 8.32 -10.67 -16.70
CA VAL A 83 9.56 -10.01 -17.13
C VAL A 83 10.54 -10.00 -15.97
N LYS A 84 11.82 -10.24 -16.25
CA LYS A 84 12.87 -10.34 -15.24
C LYS A 84 14.06 -9.47 -15.61
N GLN A 85 14.74 -8.96 -14.59
CA GLN A 85 15.99 -8.23 -14.76
C GLN A 85 16.88 -8.44 -13.54
N PRO A 86 18.11 -8.97 -13.72
CA PRO A 86 19.11 -9.03 -12.65
C PRO A 86 19.53 -7.62 -12.20
N VAL A 87 19.62 -7.42 -10.89
CA VAL A 87 20.12 -6.23 -10.20
C VAL A 87 20.97 -6.72 -9.03
N ALA A 88 22.30 -6.62 -9.15
CA ALA A 88 23.22 -7.26 -8.20
C ALA A 88 22.91 -8.77 -8.09
N ASP A 89 22.79 -9.33 -6.88
CA ASP A 89 22.54 -10.76 -6.67
C ASP A 89 21.04 -11.09 -6.62
N ILE A 90 20.18 -10.08 -6.80
CA ILE A 90 18.72 -10.23 -6.82
C ILE A 90 18.17 -10.07 -8.24
N THR A 91 17.21 -10.92 -8.60
CA THR A 91 16.43 -10.76 -9.83
C THR A 91 15.14 -10.02 -9.52
N VAL A 92 14.97 -8.83 -10.10
CA VAL A 92 13.70 -8.10 -10.03
C VAL A 92 12.75 -8.70 -11.04
N THR A 93 11.54 -9.05 -10.61
CA THR A 93 10.52 -9.66 -11.46
C THR A 93 9.26 -8.80 -11.54
N GLY A 94 8.50 -8.93 -12.61
CA GLY A 94 7.20 -8.29 -12.75
C GLY A 94 6.26 -9.18 -13.53
N ARG A 95 5.03 -9.31 -13.07
CA ARG A 95 3.95 -9.99 -13.80
C ARG A 95 2.94 -8.94 -14.25
N ILE A 96 2.94 -8.66 -15.55
CA ILE A 96 2.11 -7.62 -16.16
C ILE A 96 0.82 -8.26 -16.65
N ASP A 97 -0.33 -7.74 -16.23
CA ASP A 97 -1.63 -8.32 -16.58
C ASP A 97 -1.89 -8.28 -18.09
N ASN A 98 -1.70 -7.11 -18.69
CA ASN A 98 -1.82 -6.91 -20.13
C ASN A 98 -0.77 -5.90 -20.61
N TYR A 99 -0.14 -6.19 -21.75
CA TYR A 99 0.78 -5.28 -22.40
C TYR A 99 0.55 -5.27 -23.91
N ASN A 100 0.25 -4.09 -24.43
CA ASN A 100 0.09 -3.83 -25.85
C ASN A 100 1.44 -3.39 -26.45
N MET A 101 2.09 -4.29 -27.17
CA MET A 101 3.43 -4.05 -27.72
C MET A 101 3.45 -2.96 -28.81
N SER A 102 2.36 -2.85 -29.60
CA SER A 102 2.27 -1.88 -30.69
C SER A 102 2.27 -0.43 -30.19
N THR A 103 1.63 -0.17 -29.05
CA THR A 103 1.53 1.14 -28.43
C THR A 103 2.57 1.34 -27.32
N GLY A 104 3.13 0.26 -26.77
CA GLY A 104 3.96 0.29 -25.57
C GLY A 104 3.15 0.61 -24.31
N THR A 105 1.89 0.17 -24.25
CA THR A 105 0.97 0.45 -23.12
C THR A 105 0.94 -0.74 -22.18
N ILE A 106 1.27 -0.50 -20.91
CA ILE A 106 1.05 -1.44 -19.82
C ILE A 106 -0.35 -1.20 -19.25
N CYS A 107 -1.17 -2.24 -19.14
CA CYS A 107 -2.47 -2.22 -18.50
C CYS A 107 -2.48 -3.16 -17.30
N ASP A 108 -2.96 -2.67 -16.14
CA ASP A 108 -3.07 -3.44 -14.91
C ASP A 108 -4.47 -3.22 -14.29
N TYR A 109 -5.11 -4.31 -13.90
CA TYR A 109 -6.47 -4.28 -13.34
C TYR A 109 -6.40 -4.29 -11.81
N LYS A 110 -7.13 -3.36 -11.19
CA LYS A 110 -7.18 -3.23 -9.73
C LYS A 110 -8.59 -3.44 -9.23
N ASN A 111 -8.77 -4.36 -8.29
CA ASN A 111 -9.98 -4.37 -7.46
C ASN A 111 -9.73 -3.51 -6.20
N THR A 112 -10.50 -2.45 -6.02
CA THR A 112 -10.27 -1.48 -4.93
C THR A 112 -11.57 -0.90 -4.39
N SER A 113 -11.47 -0.13 -3.31
CA SER A 113 -12.60 0.62 -2.75
C SER A 113 -12.71 2.04 -3.29
N VAL A 114 -13.93 2.57 -3.23
CA VAL A 114 -14.26 3.99 -3.39
C VAL A 114 -13.42 4.85 -2.47
N TYR A 115 -13.18 4.39 -1.23
CA TYR A 115 -12.33 5.11 -0.27
C TYR A 115 -10.95 5.41 -0.84
N LYS A 116 -10.30 4.44 -1.51
CA LYS A 116 -8.98 4.65 -2.12
C LYS A 116 -9.02 5.71 -3.22
N ILE A 117 -10.08 5.72 -4.02
CA ILE A 117 -10.28 6.73 -5.06
C ILE A 117 -10.48 8.12 -4.45
N LYS A 118 -11.36 8.27 -3.45
CA LYS A 118 -11.55 9.56 -2.77
C LYS A 118 -10.29 10.04 -2.06
N ALA A 119 -9.54 9.15 -1.43
CA ALA A 119 -8.25 9.46 -0.82
C ALA A 119 -7.24 10.00 -1.85
N SER A 120 -7.22 9.43 -3.06
CA SER A 120 -6.34 9.91 -4.15
C SER A 120 -6.64 11.35 -4.59
N TRP A 121 -7.87 11.83 -4.43
CA TRP A 121 -8.29 13.17 -4.82
C TRP A 121 -7.96 14.24 -3.78
N GLN A 122 -7.59 13.83 -2.55
CA GLN A 122 -7.19 14.77 -1.51
C GLN A 122 -5.94 15.54 -1.94
N LYS A 123 -5.90 16.83 -1.62
CA LYS A 123 -4.78 17.69 -2.00
C LYS A 123 -3.67 17.66 -0.97
N GLY A 124 -2.43 17.55 -1.44
CA GLY A 124 -1.23 17.77 -0.65
C GLY A 124 -1.04 19.25 -0.30
N VAL A 125 0.03 19.54 0.45
CA VAL A 125 0.43 20.91 0.81
C VAL A 125 0.78 21.76 -0.41
N ASP A 126 1.14 21.11 -1.52
CA ASP A 126 1.44 21.72 -2.81
C ASP A 126 0.19 21.98 -3.67
N GLY A 127 -1.01 21.67 -3.14
CA GLY A 127 -2.29 21.83 -3.83
C GLY A 127 -2.58 20.77 -4.90
N LYS A 128 -1.70 19.78 -5.10
CA LYS A 128 -1.89 18.70 -6.07
C LYS A 128 -2.60 17.52 -5.43
N ALA A 129 -3.39 16.79 -6.23
CA ALA A 129 -4.00 15.55 -5.77
C ALA A 129 -2.92 14.53 -5.36
N TYR A 130 -3.15 13.81 -4.27
CA TYR A 130 -2.23 12.80 -3.73
C TYR A 130 -1.97 11.68 -4.75
N GLY A 131 -2.99 11.34 -5.55
CA GLY A 131 -2.89 10.34 -6.62
C GLY A 131 -2.71 8.92 -6.08
N PHE A 132 -2.02 8.09 -6.87
CA PHE A 132 -1.80 6.67 -6.59
C PHE A 132 -0.30 6.35 -6.62
N PRO A 133 0.48 6.77 -5.61
CA PRO A 133 1.93 6.60 -5.62
C PRO A 133 2.36 5.13 -5.76
N GLU A 134 1.69 4.18 -5.09
CA GLU A 134 2.05 2.77 -5.22
C GLU A 134 1.76 2.21 -6.62
N TRP A 135 0.65 2.61 -7.25
CA TRP A 135 0.34 2.19 -8.63
C TRP A 135 1.33 2.82 -9.61
N ARG A 136 1.67 4.09 -9.40
CA ARG A 136 2.69 4.76 -10.20
C ARG A 136 4.03 4.06 -10.11
N MET A 137 4.50 3.72 -8.91
CA MET A 137 5.74 2.98 -8.72
C MET A 137 5.68 1.60 -9.37
N GLN A 138 4.58 0.86 -9.22
CA GLN A 138 4.41 -0.45 -9.86
C GLN A 138 4.51 -0.35 -11.38
N GLY A 139 3.76 0.59 -11.99
CA GLY A 139 3.79 0.81 -13.43
C GLY A 139 5.18 1.21 -13.94
N LEU A 140 5.89 2.07 -13.20
CA LEU A 140 7.26 2.47 -13.56
C LEU A 140 8.26 1.32 -13.44
N ILE A 141 8.14 0.43 -12.44
CA ILE A 141 8.99 -0.77 -12.35
C ILE A 141 8.71 -1.71 -13.53
N TYR A 142 7.44 -1.91 -13.91
CA TYR A 142 7.08 -2.68 -15.10
C TYR A 142 7.63 -2.05 -16.38
N ALA A 143 7.52 -0.73 -16.53
CA ALA A 143 8.08 -0.01 -17.67
C ALA A 143 9.61 -0.16 -17.73
N TRP A 144 10.29 -0.05 -16.60
CA TRP A 144 11.73 -0.27 -16.50
C TRP A 144 12.12 -1.71 -16.87
N LEU A 145 11.39 -2.72 -16.37
CA LEU A 145 11.60 -4.12 -16.72
C LEU A 145 11.46 -4.37 -18.22
N LEU A 146 10.39 -3.86 -18.84
CA LEU A 146 10.18 -3.96 -20.28
C LEU A 146 11.33 -3.31 -21.06
N GLN A 147 11.74 -2.08 -20.69
CA GLN A 147 12.83 -1.39 -21.39
C GLN A 147 14.17 -2.10 -21.25
N LYS A 148 14.49 -2.67 -20.08
CA LYS A 148 15.72 -3.48 -19.91
C LYS A 148 15.71 -4.75 -20.76
N ASN A 149 14.52 -5.23 -21.12
CA ASN A 149 14.31 -6.36 -22.01
C ASN A 149 14.05 -5.94 -23.48
N GLY A 150 14.35 -4.68 -23.85
CA GLY A 150 14.26 -4.20 -25.23
C GLY A 150 12.84 -3.92 -25.74
N LEU A 151 11.84 -3.91 -24.84
CA LEU A 151 10.44 -3.66 -25.18
C LEU A 151 10.05 -2.19 -24.90
N PRO A 152 9.22 -1.57 -25.76
CA PRO A 152 8.78 -0.20 -25.54
C PRO A 152 7.82 -0.10 -24.35
N ALA A 153 8.03 0.89 -23.49
CA ALA A 153 7.08 1.24 -22.43
C ALA A 153 6.86 2.76 -22.46
N LYS A 154 5.68 3.17 -22.91
CA LYS A 154 5.32 4.58 -23.16
C LYS A 154 4.21 5.07 -22.23
N LYS A 155 3.31 4.19 -21.82
CA LYS A 155 2.16 4.54 -20.96
C LYS A 155 1.86 3.42 -19.99
N CYS A 156 1.48 3.79 -18.76
CA CYS A 156 0.90 2.88 -17.80
C CYS A 156 -0.56 3.27 -17.57
N ARG A 157 -1.44 2.27 -17.57
CA ARG A 157 -2.87 2.43 -17.32
C ARG A 157 -3.29 1.43 -16.25
N PHE A 158 -3.97 1.94 -15.24
CA PHE A 158 -4.60 1.17 -14.18
C PHE A 158 -6.11 1.30 -14.30
N ILE A 159 -6.79 0.17 -14.46
CA ILE A 159 -8.25 0.10 -14.52
C ILE A 159 -8.76 -0.43 -13.18
N ALA A 160 -9.33 0.48 -12.39
CA ALA A 160 -9.82 0.18 -11.06
C ALA A 160 -11.32 -0.16 -11.09
N LEU A 161 -11.67 -1.37 -10.66
CA LEU A 161 -13.03 -1.83 -10.43
C LEU A 161 -13.38 -1.60 -8.95
N LEU A 162 -14.43 -0.82 -8.70
CA LEU A 162 -14.83 -0.37 -7.37
C LEU A 162 -15.90 -1.29 -6.76
N LYS A 163 -15.45 -2.24 -5.94
CA LYS A 163 -16.32 -3.29 -5.36
C LYS A 163 -17.42 -2.80 -4.44
N ASP A 164 -17.24 -1.63 -3.84
CA ASP A 164 -18.16 -0.98 -2.89
C ASP A 164 -18.88 0.22 -3.52
N HIS A 165 -18.89 0.32 -4.85
CA HIS A 165 -19.58 1.42 -5.53
C HIS A 165 -21.11 1.31 -5.37
N SER A 166 -21.73 2.36 -4.84
CA SER A 166 -23.17 2.56 -4.78
C SER A 166 -23.65 3.55 -5.86
N LYS A 167 -24.59 3.10 -6.70
CA LYS A 167 -25.28 3.96 -7.67
C LYS A 167 -26.05 5.08 -6.97
N THR A 168 -26.74 4.76 -5.86
CA THR A 168 -27.51 5.75 -5.09
C THR A 168 -26.61 6.86 -4.52
N GLU A 169 -25.42 6.53 -4.03
CA GLU A 169 -24.47 7.55 -3.56
C GLU A 169 -23.95 8.40 -4.71
N SER A 170 -23.66 7.80 -5.87
CA SER A 170 -23.21 8.56 -7.05
C SER A 170 -24.25 9.57 -7.56
N ASP A 171 -25.55 9.25 -7.45
CA ASP A 171 -26.63 10.15 -7.85
C ASP A 171 -26.83 11.31 -6.86
N ARG A 172 -26.40 11.15 -5.60
CA ARG A 172 -26.57 12.15 -4.53
C ARG A 172 -25.37 13.06 -4.33
N ASP A 173 -24.15 12.54 -4.49
CA ASP A 173 -22.90 13.24 -4.21
C ASP A 173 -22.04 13.33 -5.48
N HIS A 174 -21.91 14.52 -6.06
CA HIS A 174 -21.05 14.74 -7.22
C HIS A 174 -19.54 14.57 -6.91
N THR A 175 -19.16 14.58 -5.63
CA THR A 175 -17.78 14.31 -5.16
C THR A 175 -17.54 12.83 -4.87
N TYR A 176 -18.52 11.97 -5.15
CA TYR A 176 -18.40 10.52 -5.14
C TYR A 176 -18.02 10.00 -6.54
N PRO A 177 -17.27 8.89 -6.70
CA PRO A 177 -17.01 8.31 -8.01
C PRO A 177 -18.29 8.06 -8.82
N GLN A 178 -18.41 8.71 -9.97
CA GLN A 178 -19.63 8.66 -10.79
C GLN A 178 -19.77 7.36 -11.60
N SER A 179 -18.73 6.52 -11.59
CA SER A 179 -18.68 5.23 -12.26
C SER A 179 -18.08 4.19 -11.31
N PRO A 180 -18.54 2.92 -11.37
CA PRO A 180 -17.89 1.81 -10.66
C PRO A 180 -16.53 1.43 -11.27
N VAL A 181 -16.13 2.06 -12.37
CA VAL A 181 -14.82 1.91 -13.00
C VAL A 181 -14.09 3.26 -12.99
N TYR A 182 -12.84 3.25 -12.54
CA TYR A 182 -11.97 4.43 -12.52
C TYR A 182 -10.66 4.13 -13.26
N VAL A 183 -10.26 5.03 -14.17
CA VAL A 183 -9.03 4.89 -14.95
C VAL A 183 -7.98 5.86 -14.42
N TYR A 184 -6.83 5.33 -14.01
CA TYR A 184 -5.64 6.11 -13.68
C TYR A 184 -4.56 5.81 -14.71
N GLU A 185 -4.09 6.82 -15.44
CA GLU A 185 -3.03 6.62 -16.43
C GLU A 185 -1.99 7.75 -16.38
N PHE A 186 -0.78 7.41 -16.82
CA PHE A 186 0.32 8.36 -16.95
C PHE A 186 1.30 7.91 -18.03
N ASP A 187 1.97 8.88 -18.64
CA ASP A 187 3.04 8.62 -19.59
C ASP A 187 4.34 8.27 -18.86
N VAL A 188 5.10 7.36 -19.46
CA VAL A 188 6.42 6.95 -19.00
C VAL A 188 7.45 7.89 -19.62
N THR A 189 8.08 8.71 -18.78
CA THR A 189 9.15 9.63 -19.22
C THR A 189 10.52 9.04 -18.91
N LYS A 190 11.56 9.55 -19.58
CA LYS A 190 12.94 9.13 -19.34
C LYS A 190 13.37 9.43 -17.90
N GLU A 191 13.01 10.61 -17.39
CA GLU A 191 13.33 11.04 -16.02
C GLU A 191 12.70 10.09 -15.00
N ALA A 192 11.43 9.73 -15.19
CA ALA A 192 10.74 8.79 -14.31
C ALA A 192 11.37 7.39 -14.31
N LEU A 193 11.96 6.98 -15.44
CA LEU A 193 12.69 5.70 -15.56
C LEU A 193 14.06 5.73 -14.87
N GLU A 194 14.76 6.86 -14.93
CA GLU A 194 16.03 7.04 -14.20
C GLU A 194 15.77 7.07 -12.68
N GLU A 195 14.72 7.77 -12.24
CA GLU A 195 14.28 7.80 -10.84
C GLU A 195 13.90 6.41 -10.34
N ILE A 196 13.10 5.65 -11.09
CA ILE A 196 12.69 4.31 -10.66
C ILE A 196 13.86 3.33 -10.67
N GLU A 197 14.81 3.44 -11.61
CA GLU A 197 16.02 2.61 -11.59
C GLU A 197 16.85 2.86 -10.33
N SER A 198 17.03 4.13 -9.94
CA SER A 198 17.72 4.50 -8.70
C SER A 198 17.00 3.93 -7.47
N PHE A 199 15.66 4.05 -7.44
CA PHE A 199 14.84 3.43 -6.40
C PHE A 199 15.04 1.91 -6.32
N ILE A 200 14.96 1.21 -7.46
CA ILE A 200 15.12 -0.25 -7.54
C ILE A 200 16.49 -0.66 -6.98
N ARG A 201 17.57 -0.03 -7.46
CA ARG A 201 18.95 -0.32 -7.01
C ARG A 201 19.11 -0.08 -5.52
N LYS A 202 18.57 1.03 -4.99
CA LYS A 202 18.60 1.34 -3.56
C LYS A 202 17.86 0.29 -2.75
N LYS A 203 16.66 -0.13 -3.18
CA LYS A 203 15.86 -1.12 -2.46
C LYS A 203 16.50 -2.50 -2.47
N VAL A 204 17.06 -2.94 -3.60
CA VAL A 204 17.82 -4.19 -3.71
C VAL A 204 19.03 -4.17 -2.78
N PHE A 205 19.83 -3.08 -2.82
CA PHE A 205 20.99 -2.93 -1.93
C PHE A 205 20.59 -2.98 -0.44
N GLN A 206 19.53 -2.27 -0.06
CA GLN A 206 19.03 -2.32 1.32
C GLN A 206 18.57 -3.74 1.71
N TYR A 207 17.87 -4.43 0.81
CA TYR A 207 17.45 -5.80 1.05
C TYR A 207 18.66 -6.71 1.26
N GLU A 208 19.66 -6.69 0.37
CA GLU A 208 20.87 -7.51 0.50
C GLU A 208 21.63 -7.21 1.81
N LEU A 209 21.80 -5.93 2.14
CA LEU A 209 22.48 -5.48 3.36
C LEU A 209 21.83 -6.02 4.64
N PHE A 210 20.50 -6.03 4.69
CA PHE A 210 19.76 -6.38 5.91
C PHE A 210 19.20 -7.81 5.94
N SER A 211 19.19 -8.54 4.83
CA SER A 211 18.61 -9.90 4.75
C SER A 211 19.24 -10.89 5.75
N SER A 212 20.53 -10.72 6.04
CA SER A 212 21.27 -11.54 7.01
C SER A 212 21.40 -10.90 8.39
N SER A 213 20.90 -9.68 8.58
CA SER A 213 20.92 -8.98 9.86
C SER A 213 19.80 -9.45 10.78
N VAL A 214 20.00 -9.42 12.10
CA VAL A 214 18.92 -9.69 13.06
C VAL A 214 17.78 -8.66 12.95
N ASP A 215 16.54 -9.04 13.29
CA ASP A 215 15.32 -8.24 13.02
C ASP A 215 15.40 -6.78 13.49
N ASN A 216 15.97 -6.57 14.68
CA ASN A 216 16.08 -5.26 15.30
C ASN A 216 17.10 -4.34 14.61
N MET A 217 18.00 -4.89 13.81
CA MET A 217 18.98 -4.11 13.03
C MET A 217 18.43 -3.69 11.67
N ILE A 218 17.27 -4.21 11.25
CA ILE A 218 16.63 -3.80 10.00
C ILE A 218 15.98 -2.43 10.23
N PRO A 219 16.31 -1.39 9.43
CA PRO A 219 15.74 -0.06 9.57
C PRO A 219 14.22 -0.06 9.52
N GLU A 220 13.59 0.86 10.24
CA GLU A 220 12.14 1.04 10.17
C GLU A 220 11.66 1.35 8.76
N CYS A 221 10.43 0.91 8.45
CA CYS A 221 9.71 1.37 7.27
C CYS A 221 9.47 2.89 7.37
N THR A 222 9.50 3.59 6.24
CA THR A 222 9.25 5.04 6.24
C THR A 222 7.81 5.37 6.63
N ALA A 223 7.53 6.63 6.98
CA ALA A 223 6.17 7.08 7.31
C ALA A 223 5.17 6.79 6.17
N GLU A 224 5.60 6.96 4.92
CA GLU A 224 4.83 6.66 3.72
C GLU A 224 4.58 5.14 3.59
N GLU A 225 5.63 4.32 3.76
CA GLU A 225 5.52 2.86 3.70
C GLU A 225 4.62 2.28 4.81
N ARG A 226 4.46 2.98 5.94
CA ARG A 226 3.59 2.65 7.07
C ARG A 226 2.19 3.26 6.98
N TRP A 227 1.91 4.07 5.96
CA TRP A 227 0.68 4.87 5.84
C TRP A 227 0.40 5.68 7.10
N GLN A 228 1.44 6.34 7.62
CA GLN A 228 1.33 7.13 8.84
C GLN A 228 0.41 8.32 8.61
N LYS A 229 -0.57 8.49 9.50
CA LYS A 229 -1.40 9.72 9.52
C LYS A 229 -0.51 10.92 9.83
N LYS A 230 -0.99 12.12 9.48
CA LYS A 230 -0.33 13.35 9.94
C LYS A 230 -0.48 13.49 11.45
N ASP A 231 0.52 14.11 12.07
CA ASP A 231 0.41 14.55 13.46
C ASP A 231 -0.74 15.55 13.60
N VAL A 232 -1.47 15.47 14.70
CA VAL A 232 -2.55 16.39 15.03
C VAL A 232 -2.14 17.23 16.23
N TYR A 233 -2.19 18.54 16.07
CA TYR A 233 -1.81 19.50 17.09
C TYR A 233 -3.06 20.00 17.79
N ALA A 234 -3.35 19.45 18.98
CA ALA A 234 -4.56 19.75 19.72
C ALA A 234 -4.31 20.87 20.74
N VAL A 235 -4.97 22.01 20.57
CA VAL A 235 -4.99 23.05 21.60
C VAL A 235 -6.04 22.68 22.64
N LYS A 236 -5.60 22.48 23.88
CA LYS A 236 -6.45 22.14 25.02
C LYS A 236 -6.54 23.27 26.03
N LYS A 237 -7.60 23.23 26.85
CA LYS A 237 -7.79 24.11 28.00
C LYS A 237 -7.72 23.29 29.28
N ASP A 238 -7.09 23.82 30.31
CA ASP A 238 -6.99 23.16 31.62
C ASP A 238 -8.37 22.75 32.14
N GLY A 239 -8.47 21.50 32.61
CA GLY A 239 -9.71 20.89 33.10
C GLY A 239 -10.68 20.40 32.03
N ARG A 240 -10.45 20.66 30.73
CA ARG A 240 -11.31 20.18 29.63
C ARG A 240 -10.76 18.87 29.04
N LYS A 241 -11.62 17.85 28.92
CA LYS A 241 -11.26 16.56 28.29
C LYS A 241 -11.05 16.67 26.77
N SER A 242 -11.89 17.46 26.09
CA SER A 242 -11.81 17.65 24.63
C SER A 242 -10.87 18.79 24.25
N ALA A 243 -10.32 18.71 23.02
CA ALA A 243 -9.60 19.84 22.44
C ALA A 243 -10.54 21.05 22.23
N VAL A 244 -9.96 22.24 22.32
CA VAL A 244 -10.60 23.50 21.91
C VAL A 244 -10.61 23.58 20.39
N LYS A 245 -9.47 23.28 19.75
CA LYS A 245 -9.32 23.20 18.30
C LYS A 245 -8.16 22.28 17.94
N LEU A 246 -8.24 21.67 16.76
CA LEU A 246 -7.19 20.84 16.16
C LEU A 246 -6.56 21.59 14.99
N PHE A 247 -5.26 21.39 14.81
CA PHE A 247 -4.48 21.98 13.73
C PHE A 247 -3.61 20.92 13.06
N ASP A 248 -3.29 21.16 11.79
CA ASP A 248 -2.41 20.29 10.99
C ASP A 248 -0.93 20.66 11.18
N THR A 249 -0.64 21.83 11.73
CA THR A 249 0.73 22.31 11.98
C THR A 249 0.91 22.80 13.41
N GLN A 250 2.12 22.58 13.95
CA GLN A 250 2.50 23.07 15.28
C GLN A 250 2.38 24.59 15.38
N LYS A 251 2.82 25.30 14.33
CA LYS A 251 2.84 26.76 14.27
C LYS A 251 1.45 27.37 14.45
N GLU A 252 0.45 26.88 13.72
CA GLU A 252 -0.93 27.40 13.83
C GLU A 252 -1.52 27.13 15.23
N ALA A 253 -1.18 25.98 15.84
CA ALA A 253 -1.63 25.65 17.18
C ALA A 253 -1.00 26.57 18.24
N GLU A 254 0.29 26.87 18.11
CA GLU A 254 1.01 27.81 18.99
C GLU A 254 0.49 29.24 18.86
N GLU A 255 0.23 29.71 17.63
CA GLU A 255 -0.41 31.01 17.37
C GLU A 255 -1.78 31.08 18.06
N LYS A 256 -2.57 30.00 18.01
CA LYS A 256 -3.86 29.95 18.69
C LYS A 256 -3.74 29.95 20.22
N ILE A 257 -2.73 29.28 20.78
CA ILE A 257 -2.48 29.31 22.23
C ILE A 257 -2.12 30.73 22.66
N ALA A 258 -1.29 31.43 21.90
CA ALA A 258 -0.93 32.82 22.17
C ALA A 258 -2.16 33.75 22.15
N GLU A 259 -3.08 33.54 21.19
CA GLU A 259 -4.35 34.28 21.10
C GLU A 259 -5.28 34.00 22.31
N LEU A 260 -5.42 32.73 22.70
CA LEU A 260 -6.33 32.31 23.77
C LEU A 260 -5.81 32.64 25.18
N GLY A 261 -4.49 32.80 25.34
CA GLY A 261 -3.85 33.18 26.60
C GLY A 261 -3.86 32.08 27.66
N LYS A 262 -3.75 32.49 28.92
CA LYS A 262 -3.51 31.58 30.07
C LYS A 262 -4.53 30.43 30.16
N GLY A 263 -4.04 29.27 30.57
CA GLY A 263 -4.86 28.06 30.78
C GLY A 263 -5.05 27.22 29.53
N HIS A 264 -4.28 27.47 28.46
CA HIS A 264 -4.27 26.65 27.25
C HIS A 264 -2.88 26.07 27.01
N TYR A 265 -2.84 24.84 26.50
CA TYR A 265 -1.60 24.12 26.20
C TYR A 265 -1.72 23.29 24.93
N LEU A 266 -0.57 22.93 24.37
CA LEU A 266 -0.46 22.09 23.18
C LEU A 266 -0.35 20.62 23.59
N GLU A 267 -1.22 19.78 23.04
CA GLU A 267 -1.11 18.34 23.06
C GLU A 267 -0.80 17.86 21.63
N VAL A 268 0.43 17.39 21.42
CA VAL A 268 0.84 16.81 20.13
C VAL A 268 0.41 15.35 20.09
N ARG A 269 -0.50 15.01 19.17
CA ARG A 269 -0.95 13.64 18.94
C ARG A 269 -0.22 13.11 17.72
N LYS A 270 0.73 12.20 17.95
CA LYS A 270 1.49 11.59 16.87
C LYS A 270 0.56 10.80 15.95
N GLY A 271 0.78 10.96 14.66
CA GLY A 271 0.02 10.27 13.64
C GLY A 271 0.26 8.77 13.72
N GLU A 272 -0.83 8.01 13.72
CA GLU A 272 -0.81 6.56 13.83
C GLU A 272 -0.34 5.88 12.53
N SER A 273 0.52 4.87 12.66
CA SER A 273 1.00 4.03 11.56
C SER A 273 -0.07 3.01 11.15
N MET A 274 -1.02 3.43 10.31
CA MET A 274 -2.22 2.66 9.97
C MET A 274 -1.92 1.28 9.37
N LYS A 275 -0.86 1.16 8.56
CA LYS A 275 -0.44 -0.13 7.99
C LYS A 275 0.06 -1.08 9.06
N CYS A 276 0.90 -0.58 9.96
CA CYS A 276 1.45 -1.38 11.04
C CYS A 276 0.36 -1.91 11.98
N LYS A 277 -0.65 -1.08 12.28
CA LYS A 277 -1.77 -1.46 13.15
C LYS A 277 -2.72 -2.47 12.52
N ASN A 278 -3.13 -2.24 11.26
CA ASN A 278 -4.28 -2.96 10.70
C ASN A 278 -3.92 -3.95 9.57
N TYR A 279 -2.71 -3.86 8.99
CA TYR A 279 -2.42 -4.53 7.72
C TYR A 279 -1.08 -5.28 7.65
N CYS A 280 -0.08 -4.99 8.49
CA CYS A 280 1.16 -5.79 8.49
C CYS A 280 1.00 -7.07 9.32
N LEU A 281 1.02 -8.21 8.65
CA LEU A 281 1.10 -9.53 9.30
C LEU A 281 2.39 -9.71 10.12
N CYS A 282 3.41 -8.90 9.82
CA CYS A 282 4.70 -8.89 10.48
C CYS A 282 4.72 -8.15 11.84
N SER A 283 3.62 -7.50 12.24
CA SER A 283 3.60 -6.55 13.37
C SER A 283 4.11 -7.17 14.68
N LYS A 284 3.78 -8.43 14.94
CA LYS A 284 4.21 -9.20 16.12
C LYS A 284 5.72 -9.47 16.19
N PHE A 285 6.44 -9.35 15.09
CA PHE A 285 7.89 -9.56 14.99
C PHE A 285 8.68 -8.26 14.80
N CYS A 286 7.98 -7.12 14.67
CA CYS A 286 8.57 -5.83 14.35
C CYS A 286 8.78 -5.01 15.62
N ASN A 287 10.04 -4.72 15.98
CA ASN A 287 10.33 -3.92 17.19
C ASN A 287 9.70 -2.52 17.15
N TYR A 288 9.60 -1.87 15.97
CA TYR A 288 8.87 -0.61 15.85
C TYR A 288 7.41 -0.76 16.32
N CYS A 289 6.72 -1.82 15.90
CA CYS A 289 5.35 -2.07 16.34
C CYS A 289 5.29 -2.39 17.84
N MET A 290 6.25 -3.16 18.36
CA MET A 290 6.30 -3.48 19.79
C MET A 290 6.46 -2.24 20.66
N GLU A 291 7.30 -1.30 20.23
CA GLU A 291 7.59 -0.06 20.96
C GLU A 291 6.49 0.99 20.81
N ASN A 292 5.78 1.03 19.67
CA ASN A 292 4.88 2.15 19.32
C ASN A 292 3.39 1.78 19.26
N LEU A 293 3.01 0.49 19.27
CA LEU A 293 1.60 0.07 19.12
C LEU A 293 1.08 -0.78 20.28
N ILE A 294 1.94 -1.48 21.02
CA ILE A 294 1.51 -2.42 22.07
C ILE A 294 1.05 -1.70 23.36
N SER A 295 1.23 -0.37 23.48
CA SER A 295 0.75 0.41 24.63
C SER A 295 -0.77 0.63 24.67
N ASP A 296 -1.49 0.41 23.57
CA ASP A 296 -2.90 0.81 23.42
C ASP A 296 -3.90 -0.36 23.55
N ASP A 297 -3.45 -1.62 23.53
CA ASP A 297 -4.34 -2.80 23.54
C ASP A 297 -4.79 -3.26 24.95
N ILE A 298 -4.47 -2.52 26.01
CA ILE A 298 -4.94 -2.85 27.39
C ILE A 298 -6.29 -2.18 27.72
N SER A 299 -6.81 -1.23 26.92
CA SER A 299 -8.02 -0.48 27.30
C SER A 299 -9.34 -0.88 26.62
N ASP A 300 -9.34 -1.63 25.52
CA ASP A 300 -10.52 -1.69 24.64
C ASP A 300 -11.23 -3.06 24.55
N ASP A 301 -10.82 -4.06 25.34
CA ASP A 301 -11.47 -5.40 25.34
C ASP A 301 -12.76 -5.46 26.20
N VAL A 302 -13.36 -4.30 26.50
CA VAL A 302 -14.67 -4.18 27.16
C VAL A 302 -15.59 -3.32 26.29
N GLY A 303 -15.92 -3.78 25.08
CA GLY A 303 -16.79 -2.95 24.24
C GLY A 303 -17.29 -3.47 22.89
N LYS A 304 -17.09 -4.74 22.52
CA LYS A 304 -17.71 -5.30 21.30
C LYS A 304 -18.37 -6.66 21.53
N ALA A 305 -19.36 -6.64 22.41
CA ALA A 305 -20.48 -7.57 22.38
C ALA A 305 -21.77 -6.74 22.41
N ALA A 306 -22.22 -6.30 21.24
CA ALA A 306 -23.58 -5.87 20.93
C ALA A 306 -23.71 -5.75 19.40
#